data_AF-A0A552JW42-F1
#
_entry.id   AF-A0A552JW42-F1
#
_cell.length_a   1.000
_cell.length_b   1.000
_cell.length_c   1.000
_cell.angle_alpha   90.00
_cell.angle_beta   90.00
_cell.angle_gamma   90.00
#
_symmetry.space_group_name_H-M   'P 1'
#
loop_
_entity.id
_entity.type
_entity.pdbx_description
1 polymer ?
#
loop_
_entity_poly.entity_id
_entity_poly.type
_entity_poly.pdbx_seq_one_letter_code
_entity_poly.pdbx_strand_id
1 'polypeptide(L)'
;MLGDEFTKISQNYWFLGLAQVIHSMEETYTELYLKLDSMIEALHRLFSWFPLVEISADVFAILNYLMIALMLGSVPVAAQGKRVGIVLMWSWAVIEMLNGAFHIGTWVFLHTYFPGGISGPILFVLSILFIQQLRVASDQVRSPSSC
;
A
#
# COMPACT_ATOMS: atom_id res chain seq x y z
N MET A 1 -15.23 -17.59 18.44
CA MET A 1 -15.12 -16.12 18.47
C MET A 1 -13.84 -15.59 17.82
N LEU A 2 -12.63 -16.15 18.06
CA LEU A 2 -11.41 -15.67 17.38
C LEU A 2 -11.38 -15.92 15.85
N GLY A 3 -12.05 -16.97 15.36
CA GLY A 3 -12.08 -17.30 13.94
C GLY A 3 -12.84 -16.30 13.06
N ASP A 4 -13.92 -15.71 13.57
CA ASP A 4 -14.76 -14.77 12.82
C ASP A 4 -14.05 -13.41 12.66
N GLU A 5 -13.39 -12.94 13.71
CA GLU A 5 -12.58 -11.71 13.68
C GLU A 5 -11.39 -11.84 12.72
N PHE A 6 -10.68 -12.97 12.73
CA PHE A 6 -9.55 -13.17 11.83
C PHE A 6 -9.98 -13.28 10.36
N THR A 7 -11.16 -13.87 10.12
CA THR A 7 -11.78 -13.92 8.79
C THR A 7 -12.09 -12.50 8.29
N LYS A 8 -12.68 -11.67 9.14
CA LYS A 8 -13.00 -10.27 8.81
C LYS A 8 -11.76 -9.43 8.53
N ILE A 9 -10.71 -9.58 9.33
CA ILE A 9 -9.41 -8.91 9.09
C ILE A 9 -8.82 -9.35 7.75
N SER A 10 -8.87 -10.65 7.45
CA SER A 10 -8.34 -11.17 6.19
C SER A 10 -9.16 -10.70 4.97
N GLN A 11 -10.48 -10.54 5.12
CA GLN A 11 -11.32 -9.93 4.09
C GLN A 11 -10.97 -8.45 3.87
N ASN A 12 -10.77 -7.68 4.94
CA ASN A 12 -10.37 -6.28 4.83
C ASN A 12 -8.97 -6.13 4.23
N TYR A 13 -8.07 -7.07 4.52
CA TYR A 13 -6.77 -7.15 3.86
C TYR A 13 -6.90 -7.38 2.35
N TRP A 14 -7.79 -8.28 1.94
CA TRP A 14 -8.09 -8.52 0.54
C TRP A 14 -8.71 -7.29 -0.15
N PHE A 15 -9.62 -6.58 0.53
CA PHE A 15 -10.16 -5.31 0.02
C PHE A 15 -9.09 -4.24 -0.15
N LEU A 16 -8.13 -4.15 0.77
CA LEU A 16 -6.98 -3.26 0.61
C LEU A 16 -6.17 -3.64 -0.63
N GLY A 17 -5.96 -4.93 -0.88
CA GLY A 17 -5.29 -5.42 -2.09
C GLY A 17 -6.06 -5.08 -3.38
N LEU A 18 -7.39 -5.15 -3.37
CA LEU A 18 -8.20 -4.69 -4.50
C LEU A 18 -8.12 -3.18 -4.71
N ALA A 19 -8.10 -2.40 -3.64
CA ALA A 19 -7.88 -0.96 -3.74
C ALA A 19 -6.51 -0.67 -4.38
N GLN A 20 -5.49 -1.45 -4.05
CA GLN A 20 -4.18 -1.34 -4.69
C GLN A 20 -4.20 -1.70 -6.17
N VAL A 21 -4.99 -2.68 -6.59
CA VAL A 21 -5.20 -2.98 -8.02
C VAL A 21 -5.78 -1.77 -8.75
N ILE A 22 -6.85 -1.19 -8.20
CA ILE A 22 -7.50 0.00 -8.79
C ILE A 22 -6.51 1.17 -8.83
N HIS A 23 -5.73 1.35 -7.77
CA HIS A 23 -4.71 2.39 -7.70
C HIS A 23 -3.63 2.21 -8.78
N SER A 24 -3.07 1.01 -8.89
CA SER A 24 -2.06 0.69 -9.91
C SER A 24 -2.60 0.85 -11.34
N MET A 25 -3.89 0.56 -11.56
CA MET A 25 -4.56 0.80 -12.84
C MET A 25 -4.65 2.31 -13.14
N GLU A 26 -5.04 3.14 -12.17
CA GLU A 26 -5.06 4.61 -12.34
C GLU A 26 -3.67 5.14 -12.68
N GLU A 27 -2.64 4.74 -11.92
CA GLU A 27 -1.25 5.18 -12.16
C GLU A 27 -0.73 4.77 -13.53
N THR A 28 -1.02 3.54 -13.96
CA THR A 28 -0.60 3.04 -15.27
C THR A 28 -1.33 3.78 -16.38
N TYR A 29 -2.64 3.98 -16.23
CA TYR A 29 -3.47 4.71 -17.20
C TYR A 29 -3.08 6.19 -17.31
N THR A 30 -2.64 6.79 -16.22
CA THR A 30 -2.23 8.20 -16.15
C THR A 30 -0.72 8.41 -16.25
N GLU A 31 0.01 7.36 -16.63
CA GLU A 31 1.43 7.37 -16.95
C GLU A 31 2.31 7.96 -15.84
N LEU A 32 2.08 7.54 -14.58
CA LEU A 32 2.84 8.01 -13.42
C LEU A 32 4.37 7.92 -13.63
N TYR A 33 4.83 6.88 -14.33
CA TYR A 33 6.25 6.65 -14.60
C TYR A 33 6.93 7.88 -15.25
N LEU A 34 6.25 8.61 -16.15
CA LEU A 34 6.79 9.83 -16.75
C LEU A 34 6.98 10.97 -15.73
N LYS A 35 6.03 11.10 -14.79
CA LYS A 35 6.13 12.11 -13.72
C LYS A 35 7.17 11.71 -12.68
N LEU A 36 7.31 10.42 -12.42
CA LEU A 36 8.27 9.87 -11.46
C LEU A 36 9.71 10.15 -11.90
N ASP A 37 10.04 9.93 -13.17
CA ASP A 37 11.36 10.25 -13.71
C ASP A 37 11.69 11.74 -13.53
N SER A 38 10.72 12.63 -13.83
CA SER A 38 10.87 14.07 -13.60
C SER A 38 11.10 14.42 -12.12
N MET A 39 10.45 13.71 -11.20
CA MET A 39 10.63 13.89 -9.76
C MET A 39 11.99 13.36 -9.28
N ILE A 40 12.44 12.21 -9.80
CA ILE A 40 13.76 11.64 -9.50
C ILE A 40 14.85 12.60 -9.95
N GLU A 41 14.73 13.17 -11.16
CA GLU A 41 15.65 14.19 -11.64
C GLU A 41 15.67 15.43 -10.73
N ALA A 42 14.49 15.93 -10.33
CA ALA A 42 14.39 17.08 -9.44
C ALA A 42 15.04 16.77 -8.08
N LEU A 43 14.83 15.56 -7.55
CA LEU A 43 15.41 15.13 -6.28
C LEU A 43 16.93 14.96 -6.37
N HIS A 44 17.46 14.42 -7.48
CA HIS A 44 18.89 14.35 -7.74
C HIS A 44 19.54 15.73 -7.82
N ARG A 45 18.86 16.72 -8.41
CA ARG A 45 19.34 18.10 -8.43
C ARG A 45 19.41 18.73 -7.03
N LEU A 46 18.50 18.36 -6.13
CA LEU A 46 18.52 18.81 -4.73
C LEU A 46 19.52 18.02 -3.88
N PHE A 47 19.66 16.73 -4.14
CA PHE A 47 20.49 15.78 -3.42
C PHE A 47 21.29 14.94 -4.42
N SER A 48 22.50 15.37 -4.74
CA SER A 48 23.34 14.73 -5.76
C SER A 48 23.70 13.28 -5.48
N TRP A 49 23.54 12.81 -4.25
CA TRP A 49 23.72 11.40 -3.88
C TRP A 49 22.52 10.50 -4.24
N PHE A 50 21.36 11.08 -4.52
CA PHE A 50 20.16 10.34 -4.90
C PHE A 50 20.35 9.77 -6.31
N PRO A 51 20.16 8.47 -6.58
CA PRO A 51 20.47 7.91 -7.88
C PRO A 51 19.50 8.40 -8.97
N LEU A 52 20.02 8.73 -10.16
CA LEU A 52 19.22 8.88 -11.37
C LEU A 52 18.86 7.49 -11.88
N VAL A 53 17.59 7.14 -11.76
CA VAL A 53 17.02 5.89 -12.24
C VAL A 53 15.89 6.28 -13.17
N GLU A 54 15.95 5.78 -14.40
CA GLU A 54 14.86 5.91 -15.37
C GLU A 54 13.97 4.69 -15.24
N ILE A 55 12.68 4.90 -14.99
CA ILE A 55 11.71 3.81 -14.86
C ILE A 55 10.88 3.75 -16.12
N SER A 56 11.21 2.79 -17.00
CA SER A 56 10.38 2.53 -18.17
C SER A 56 8.98 2.04 -17.78
N ALA A 57 8.01 2.23 -18.68
CA ALA A 57 6.64 1.77 -18.49
C ALA A 57 6.56 0.26 -18.15
N ASP A 58 7.40 -0.56 -18.79
CA ASP A 58 7.47 -2.01 -18.55
C ASP A 58 7.96 -2.32 -17.14
N VAL A 59 9.02 -1.65 -16.69
CA VAL A 59 9.56 -1.83 -15.33
C VAL A 59 8.54 -1.37 -14.30
N PHE A 60 7.89 -0.23 -14.52
CA PHE A 60 6.83 0.26 -13.65
C PHE A 60 5.66 -0.73 -13.53
N ALA A 61 5.18 -1.25 -14.66
CA ALA A 61 4.11 -2.24 -14.69
C ALA A 61 4.51 -3.55 -13.98
N ILE A 62 5.74 -4.05 -14.21
CA ILE A 62 6.26 -5.25 -13.54
C ILE A 62 6.29 -5.05 -12.02
N LEU A 63 6.79 -3.91 -11.55
CA LEU A 63 6.86 -3.61 -10.11
C LEU A 63 5.46 -3.57 -9.49
N ASN A 64 4.50 -2.89 -10.14
CA ASN A 64 3.12 -2.85 -9.67
C ASN A 64 2.46 -4.23 -9.65
N TYR A 65 2.62 -5.02 -10.70
CA TYR A 65 2.06 -6.38 -10.77
C TYR A 65 2.69 -7.32 -9.76
N LEU A 66 4.01 -7.22 -9.54
CA LEU A 66 4.69 -7.97 -8.51
C LEU A 66 4.16 -7.60 -7.12
N MET A 67 3.97 -6.32 -6.85
CA MET A 67 3.44 -5.81 -5.60
C MET A 67 2.03 -6.35 -5.32
N ILE A 68 1.13 -6.23 -6.29
CA ILE A 68 -0.24 -6.78 -6.25
C ILE A 68 -0.20 -8.29 -6.03
N ALA A 69 0.63 -9.01 -6.78
CA ALA A 69 0.72 -10.47 -6.69
C ALA A 69 1.21 -10.92 -5.31
N LEU A 70 2.21 -10.25 -4.73
CA LEU A 70 2.70 -10.56 -3.39
C LEU A 70 1.66 -10.23 -2.32
N MET A 71 0.97 -9.09 -2.43
CA MET A 71 -0.06 -8.68 -1.50
C MET A 71 -1.26 -9.63 -1.53
N LEU A 72 -1.91 -9.81 -2.68
CA LEU A 72 -3.05 -10.72 -2.83
C LEU A 72 -2.67 -12.19 -2.62
N GLY A 73 -1.49 -12.60 -3.10
CA GLY A 73 -0.96 -13.95 -2.90
C GLY A 73 -0.64 -14.27 -1.44
N SER A 74 -0.44 -13.27 -0.59
CA SER A 74 -0.25 -13.46 0.86
C SER A 74 -1.57 -13.58 1.64
N VAL A 75 -2.72 -13.29 1.04
CA VAL A 75 -4.04 -13.39 1.72
C VAL A 75 -4.32 -14.79 2.30
N PRO A 76 -4.06 -15.91 1.60
CA PRO A 76 -4.25 -17.24 2.18
C PRO A 76 -3.34 -17.53 3.38
N VAL A 77 -2.14 -16.95 3.41
CA VAL A 77 -1.21 -17.08 4.55
C VAL A 77 -1.68 -16.21 5.71
N ALA A 78 -2.18 -15.01 5.43
CA ALA A 78 -2.82 -14.14 6.40
C ALA A 78 -4.02 -14.85 7.05
N ALA A 79 -4.95 -15.39 6.26
CA ALA A 79 -6.16 -16.07 6.74
C ALA A 79 -5.92 -17.24 7.70
N GLN A 80 -4.73 -17.85 7.70
CA GLN A 80 -4.35 -18.91 8.62
C GLN A 80 -4.03 -18.43 10.04
N GLY A 81 -4.04 -17.12 10.31
CA GLY A 81 -3.73 -16.59 11.64
C GLY A 81 -2.26 -16.70 12.05
N LYS A 82 -1.37 -17.09 11.12
CA LYS A 82 0.05 -17.30 11.40
C LYS A 82 0.77 -15.96 11.59
N ARG A 83 1.80 -15.96 12.45
CA ARG A 83 2.65 -14.77 12.71
C ARG A 83 3.19 -14.13 11.42
N VAL A 84 3.62 -14.94 10.46
CA VAL A 84 4.10 -14.44 9.16
C VAL A 84 3.00 -13.69 8.40
N GLY A 85 1.77 -14.19 8.40
CA GLY A 85 0.63 -13.53 7.78
C GLY A 85 0.31 -12.17 8.42
N ILE A 86 0.40 -12.08 9.75
CA ILE A 86 0.22 -10.82 10.48
C ILE A 86 1.31 -9.80 10.13
N VAL A 87 2.57 -10.24 10.05
CA VAL A 87 3.68 -9.37 9.63
C VAL A 87 3.46 -8.87 8.21
N LEU A 88 3.03 -9.73 7.28
CA LEU A 88 2.74 -9.33 5.90
C LEU A 88 1.60 -8.30 5.85
N MET A 89 0.49 -8.55 6.56
CA MET A 89 -0.63 -7.58 6.63
C MET A 89 -0.17 -6.21 7.13
N TRP A 90 0.66 -6.18 8.18
CA TRP A 90 1.23 -4.93 8.71
C TRP A 90 2.14 -4.24 7.71
N SER A 91 3.06 -4.97 7.08
CA SER A 91 3.99 -4.41 6.10
C SER A 91 3.24 -3.77 4.93
N TRP A 92 2.30 -4.49 4.34
CA TRP A 92 1.51 -3.99 3.22
C TRP A 92 0.64 -2.80 3.62
N ALA A 93 -0.02 -2.85 4.78
CA ALA A 93 -0.82 -1.71 5.25
C ALA A 93 0.01 -0.43 5.44
N VAL A 94 1.25 -0.55 5.93
CA VAL A 94 2.15 0.60 6.08
C VAL A 94 2.65 1.09 4.72
N ILE A 95 3.04 0.18 3.82
CA ILE A 95 3.47 0.52 2.46
C ILE A 95 2.36 1.30 1.74
N GLU A 96 1.12 0.80 1.75
CA GLU A 96 0.00 1.45 1.05
C GLU A 96 -0.45 2.75 1.71
N MET A 97 -0.31 2.87 3.04
CA MET A 97 -0.51 4.15 3.72
C MET A 97 0.53 5.18 3.26
N LEU A 98 1.82 4.81 3.22
CA LEU A 98 2.86 5.73 2.77
C LEU A 98 2.71 6.07 1.29
N ASN A 99 2.29 5.10 0.48
CA ASN A 99 2.01 5.29 -0.94
C ASN A 99 0.90 6.33 -1.13
N GLY A 100 -0.29 6.08 -0.56
CA GLY A 100 -1.40 7.03 -0.65
C GLY A 100 -1.06 8.43 -0.11
N ALA A 101 -0.27 8.52 0.97
CA ALA A 101 0.21 9.79 1.50
C ALA A 101 1.12 10.55 0.53
N PHE A 102 1.99 9.84 -0.20
CA PHE A 102 2.85 10.43 -1.23
C PHE A 102 2.02 11.06 -2.37
N HIS A 103 0.96 10.37 -2.83
CA HIS A 103 0.06 10.93 -3.86
C HIS A 103 -0.68 12.17 -3.37
N ILE A 104 -1.23 12.13 -2.15
CA ILE A 104 -1.88 13.30 -1.53
C ILE A 104 -0.90 14.46 -1.43
N GLY A 105 0.30 14.22 -0.87
CA GLY A 105 1.31 15.24 -0.65
C GLY A 105 1.75 15.89 -1.97
N THR A 106 1.98 15.07 -2.99
CA THR A 106 2.41 15.56 -4.31
C THR A 106 1.29 16.33 -5.02
N TRP A 107 0.04 15.86 -4.96
CA TRP A 107 -1.10 16.58 -5.50
C TRP A 107 -1.27 17.95 -4.83
N VAL A 108 -1.23 18.00 -3.50
CA VAL A 108 -1.34 19.26 -2.74
C VAL A 108 -0.18 20.20 -3.07
N PHE A 109 1.05 19.69 -3.11
CA PHE A 109 2.23 20.50 -3.37
C PHE A 109 2.25 21.09 -4.79
N LEU A 110 1.94 20.27 -5.80
CA LEU A 110 1.97 20.70 -7.21
C LEU A 110 0.73 21.50 -7.62
N HIS A 111 -0.31 21.54 -6.79
CA HIS A 111 -1.60 22.20 -7.08
C HIS A 111 -2.22 21.75 -8.41
N THR A 112 -1.90 20.54 -8.86
CA THR A 112 -2.36 19.95 -10.11
C THR A 112 -2.57 18.47 -9.93
N TYR A 113 -3.42 17.86 -10.75
CA TYR A 113 -3.68 16.44 -10.67
C TYR A 113 -2.38 15.63 -10.84
N PHE A 114 -2.13 14.77 -9.86
CA PHE A 114 -1.04 13.81 -9.86
C PHE A 114 -1.62 12.41 -10.12
N PRO A 115 -1.02 11.60 -11.00
CA PRO A 115 -1.40 10.19 -11.21
C PRO A 115 -1.60 9.47 -9.88
N GLY A 116 -2.70 8.73 -9.73
CA GLY A 116 -3.10 8.15 -8.43
C GLY A 116 -3.77 9.15 -7.47
N GLY A 117 -4.12 10.34 -7.93
CA GLY A 117 -4.71 11.39 -7.12
C GLY A 117 -6.10 11.05 -6.58
N ILE A 118 -6.88 10.20 -7.27
CA ILE A 118 -8.21 9.81 -6.78
C ILE A 118 -8.13 8.55 -5.92
N SER A 119 -7.50 7.50 -6.42
CA SER A 119 -7.36 6.23 -5.70
C SER A 119 -6.37 6.28 -4.54
N GLY A 120 -5.33 7.12 -4.59
CA GLY A 120 -4.33 7.27 -3.52
C GLY A 120 -4.94 7.71 -2.18
N PRO A 121 -5.81 8.73 -2.13
CA PRO A 121 -6.55 9.08 -0.91
C PRO A 121 -7.44 7.95 -0.38
N ILE A 122 -8.09 7.19 -1.27
CA ILE A 122 -8.92 6.04 -0.87
C ILE A 122 -8.03 4.97 -0.23
N LEU A 123 -6.92 4.63 -0.88
CA LEU A 123 -5.93 3.67 -0.42
C LEU A 123 -5.33 4.07 0.93
N PHE A 124 -5.00 5.36 1.10
CA PHE A 124 -4.52 5.93 2.36
C PHE A 124 -5.52 5.71 3.50
N VAL A 125 -6.79 6.07 3.29
CA VAL A 125 -7.85 5.93 4.29
C VAL A 125 -8.08 4.45 4.63
N LEU A 126 -8.18 3.59 3.62
CA LEU A 126 -8.36 2.15 3.84
C LEU A 126 -7.19 1.55 4.62
N SER A 127 -5.96 1.97 4.34
CA SER A 127 -4.76 1.53 5.07
C SER A 127 -4.80 1.94 6.54
N ILE A 128 -5.21 3.17 6.85
CA ILE A 128 -5.37 3.64 8.24
C ILE A 128 -6.43 2.81 8.97
N LEU A 129 -7.60 2.62 8.36
CA LEU A 129 -8.68 1.84 8.96
C LEU A 129 -8.24 0.39 9.20
N PHE A 130 -7.50 -0.18 8.26
CA PHE A 130 -6.98 -1.54 8.39
C PHE A 130 -5.90 -1.65 9.48
N ILE A 131 -4.98 -0.69 9.57
CA ILE A 131 -3.99 -0.59 10.66
C ILE A 131 -4.68 -0.52 12.02
N GLN A 132 -5.75 0.28 12.16
CA GLN A 132 -6.51 0.37 13.41
C GLN A 132 -7.10 -0.99 13.81
N GLN A 133 -7.66 -1.72 12.85
CA GLN A 133 -8.18 -3.08 13.09
C GLN A 133 -7.07 -4.06 13.50
N LEU A 134 -5.92 -4.01 12.81
CA LEU A 134 -4.76 -4.85 13.14
C LEU A 134 -4.22 -4.58 14.55
N ARG A 135 -4.24 -3.32 15.02
CA ARG A 135 -3.84 -2.97 16.40
C ARG A 135 -4.77 -3.63 17.42
N VAL A 136 -6.08 -3.44 17.27
CA VAL A 136 -7.08 -4.02 18.17
C VAL A 136 -6.94 -5.55 18.25
N ALA A 137 -6.75 -6.20 17.10
CA ALA A 137 -6.54 -7.65 17.05
C ALA A 137 -5.23 -8.10 17.71
N SER A 138 -4.16 -7.33 17.55
CA SER A 138 -2.85 -7.63 18.14
C SER A 138 -2.86 -7.49 19.67
N ASP A 139 -3.61 -6.52 20.19
CA ASP A 139 -3.72 -6.28 21.63
C ASP A 139 -4.50 -7.40 22.35
N GLN A 140 -5.54 -7.93 21.70
CA GLN A 140 -6.29 -9.10 22.19
C GLN A 140 -5.42 -10.36 22.30
N VAL A 141 -4.47 -10.55 21.39
CA VAL A 141 -3.55 -11.70 21.42
C VAL A 141 -2.50 -11.55 22.54
N ARG A 142 -2.08 -10.32 22.85
CA ARG A 142 -1.06 -10.04 23.88
C ARG A 142 -1.60 -10.02 25.30
N SER A 143 -2.89 -9.69 25.46
CA SER A 143 -3.57 -9.72 26.76
C SER A 143 -4.63 -10.82 26.73
N PRO A 144 -4.24 -12.12 26.73
CA PRO A 144 -5.20 -13.16 27.02
C PRO A 144 -5.63 -12.92 28.46
N SER A 145 -6.81 -12.33 28.64
CA SER A 145 -7.41 -12.12 29.95
C SER A 145 -7.30 -13.42 30.72
N SER A 146 -6.59 -13.37 31.85
CA SER A 146 -6.44 -14.43 32.82
C SER A 146 -7.83 -14.99 33.19
N CYS A 147 -8.20 -16.11 32.58
CA CYS A 147 -9.26 -16.98 33.07
C CYS A 147 -8.61 -18.11 33.84
#